data_AF-A0A841FYJ2-F1
#
_entry.id   AF-A0A841FYJ2-F1
#
_cell.length_a   1.000
_cell.length_b   1.000
_cell.length_c   1.000
_cell.angle_alpha   90.00
_cell.angle_beta   90.00
_cell.angle_gamma   90.00
#
_symmetry.space_group_name_H-M   'P 1'
#
loop_
_entity.id
_entity.type
_entity.pdbx_description
1 polymer ?
#
loop_
_entity_poly.entity_id
_entity_poly.type
_entity_poly.pdbx_seq_one_letter_code
_entity_poly.pdbx_strand_id
1 'polypeptide(L)'
;MTTAPEDFVTSVHLDDITPTDIAPGITRLALPGNAVAARAFDFAPGTRWPEVDQHPADELVYVADGELLDNGRRYPAGSFLHYWPGSRHQPGTETGARIMVFTAA
;
A
#
# COMPACT_ATOMS: atom_id res chain seq x y z
N MET A 1 -7.19 9.87 -39.52
CA MET A 1 -6.81 8.64 -38.80
C MET A 1 -5.77 9.03 -37.78
N THR A 2 -6.19 9.23 -36.52
CA THR A 2 -5.29 9.54 -35.41
C THR A 2 -4.69 8.22 -34.95
N THR A 3 -3.40 8.04 -35.14
CA THR A 3 -2.67 6.87 -34.62
C THR A 3 -2.74 6.88 -33.09
N ALA A 4 -3.04 5.72 -32.50
CA ALA A 4 -2.95 5.54 -31.05
C ALA A 4 -1.51 5.82 -30.57
N PRO A 5 -1.31 6.41 -29.38
CA PRO A 5 0.04 6.63 -28.85
C PRO A 5 0.80 5.30 -28.72
N GLU A 6 2.10 5.32 -29.05
CA GLU A 6 2.96 4.12 -29.14
C GLU A 6 3.29 3.50 -27.76
N ASP A 7 3.07 4.24 -26.67
CA ASP A 7 3.41 3.83 -25.31
C ASP A 7 2.16 3.43 -24.50
N PHE A 8 1.93 2.13 -24.36
CA PHE A 8 0.86 1.56 -23.51
C PHE A 8 1.31 1.33 -22.06
N VAL A 9 2.56 1.66 -21.71
CA VAL A 9 3.17 1.33 -20.42
C VAL A 9 3.76 2.58 -19.77
N THR A 10 3.27 2.89 -18.57
CA THR A 10 3.98 3.77 -17.64
C THR A 10 4.77 2.90 -16.66
N SER A 11 6.09 3.07 -16.61
CA SER A 11 6.97 2.38 -15.67
C SER A 11 7.61 3.37 -14.70
N VAL A 12 7.70 2.98 -13.44
CA VAL A 12 8.46 3.69 -12.40
C VAL A 12 9.25 2.64 -11.61
N HIS A 13 10.49 2.97 -11.23
CA HIS A 13 11.23 2.21 -10.22
C HIS A 13 10.91 2.81 -8.86
N LEU A 14 10.58 1.98 -7.86
CA LEU A 14 10.12 2.50 -6.56
C LEU A 14 11.17 3.37 -5.86
N ASP A 15 12.45 3.02 -5.99
CA ASP A 15 13.55 3.76 -5.37
C ASP A 15 13.80 5.13 -6.00
N ASP A 16 13.20 5.39 -7.18
CA ASP A 16 13.27 6.70 -7.84
C ASP A 16 12.10 7.62 -7.45
N ILE A 17 11.15 7.13 -6.63
CA ILE A 17 10.00 7.90 -6.16
C ILE A 17 10.36 8.59 -4.85
N THR A 18 10.25 9.92 -4.80
CA THR A 18 10.39 10.67 -3.54
C THR A 18 9.29 10.25 -2.55
N PRO A 19 9.65 9.67 -1.39
CA PRO A 19 8.67 9.27 -0.40
C PRO A 19 7.97 10.48 0.23
N THR A 20 6.69 10.32 0.56
CA THR A 20 5.94 11.28 1.38
C THR A 20 5.79 10.73 2.79
N ASP A 21 6.16 11.50 3.80
CA ASP A 21 5.92 11.14 5.20
C ASP A 21 4.41 11.13 5.50
N ILE A 22 3.93 10.03 6.07
CA ILE A 22 2.56 9.90 6.57
C ILE A 22 2.55 10.08 8.09
N ALA A 23 3.49 9.42 8.76
CA ALA A 23 3.70 9.48 10.20
C ALA A 23 5.18 9.18 10.51
N PRO A 24 5.68 9.41 11.73
CA PRO A 24 7.03 9.01 12.10
C PRO A 24 7.31 7.54 11.79
N GLY A 25 8.23 7.29 10.85
CA GLY A 25 8.61 5.95 10.40
C GLY A 25 7.63 5.27 9.43
N ILE A 26 6.64 6.00 8.89
CA ILE A 26 5.74 5.49 7.85
C ILE A 26 5.77 6.45 6.67
N THR A 27 6.18 5.95 5.51
CA THR A 27 6.21 6.73 4.26
C THR A 27 5.36 6.10 3.18
N ARG A 28 4.94 6.91 2.21
CA ARG A 28 4.14 6.49 1.06
C ARG A 28 4.84 6.83 -0.25
N LEU A 29 4.81 5.90 -1.18
CA LEU A 29 5.15 6.11 -2.58
C LEU A 29 3.86 6.14 -3.41
N ALA A 30 3.65 7.22 -4.15
CA ALA A 30 2.51 7.34 -5.07
C ALA A 30 2.85 6.65 -6.39
N LEU A 31 2.05 5.64 -6.78
CA LEU A 31 2.29 4.87 -8.00
C LEU A 31 1.34 5.34 -9.12
N PRO A 32 1.73 5.17 -10.40
CA PRO A 32 0.83 5.38 -11.51
C PRO A 32 -0.44 4.53 -11.37
N GLY A 33 -1.61 5.12 -11.64
CA GLY A 33 -2.91 4.46 -11.54
C GLY A 33 -4.01 5.28 -12.19
N ASN A 34 -5.18 4.67 -12.36
CA ASN A 34 -6.38 5.30 -12.94
C ASN A 34 -7.62 5.02 -12.06
N ALA A 35 -8.56 4.21 -12.54
CA ALA A 35 -9.73 3.74 -11.79
C ALA A 35 -9.36 2.92 -10.54
N VAL A 36 -8.13 2.39 -10.48
CA VAL A 36 -7.55 1.80 -9.28
C VAL A 36 -6.38 2.67 -8.85
N ALA A 37 -6.44 3.19 -7.63
CA ALA A 37 -5.32 3.88 -7.01
C ALA A 37 -4.37 2.84 -6.43
N ALA A 38 -3.10 2.88 -6.86
CA ALA A 38 -2.02 2.04 -6.36
C ALA A 38 -1.04 2.88 -5.53
N ARG A 39 -0.61 2.34 -4.40
CA ARG A 39 0.33 3.00 -3.48
C ARG A 39 1.27 1.94 -2.93
N ALA A 40 2.51 2.33 -2.62
CA ALA A 40 3.35 1.56 -1.73
C ALA A 40 3.50 2.29 -0.40
N PHE A 41 3.62 1.55 0.70
CA PHE A 41 3.96 2.10 2.00
C PHE A 41 5.15 1.36 2.58
N ASP A 42 6.07 2.12 3.16
CA ASP A 42 7.18 1.60 3.95
C ASP A 42 6.94 1.91 5.42
N PHE A 43 6.95 0.86 6.23
CA PHE A 43 6.85 0.91 7.68
C PHE A 43 8.21 0.57 8.26
N ALA A 44 8.74 1.46 9.09
CA ALA A 44 9.90 1.17 9.91
C ALA A 44 9.53 0.16 11.02
N PRO A 45 10.51 -0.60 11.56
CA PRO A 45 10.26 -1.54 12.65
C PRO A 45 9.54 -0.90 13.84
N GLY A 46 8.57 -1.61 14.41
CA GLY A 46 7.80 -1.15 15.59
C GLY A 46 6.77 -0.05 15.32
N THR A 47 6.55 0.33 14.06
CA THR A 47 5.55 1.35 13.71
C THR A 47 4.15 0.79 13.60
N ARG A 48 3.17 1.67 13.76
CA ARG A 48 1.74 1.40 13.60
C ARG A 48 1.09 2.59 12.92
N TRP A 49 0.11 2.33 12.08
CA TRP A 49 -0.71 3.36 11.45
C TRP A 49 -1.28 4.32 12.51
N PRO A 50 -1.20 5.65 12.31
CA PRO A 50 -1.45 6.63 13.37
C PRO A 50 -2.87 6.62 13.92
N GLU A 51 -3.87 6.38 13.07
CA GLU A 51 -5.28 6.29 13.46
C GLU A 51 -5.88 4.93 13.11
N VAL A 52 -7.14 4.70 13.49
CA VAL A 52 -7.86 3.56 12.95
C VAL A 52 -8.42 3.93 11.58
N ASP A 53 -7.95 3.20 10.58
CA ASP A 53 -8.30 3.36 9.19
C ASP A 53 -9.64 2.69 8.88
N GLN A 54 -10.43 3.32 8.00
CA GLN A 54 -11.79 2.91 7.67
C GLN A 54 -12.01 3.01 6.16
N HIS A 55 -12.38 1.90 5.56
CA HIS A 55 -12.52 1.79 4.10
C HIS A 55 -13.99 1.64 3.72
N PRO A 56 -14.59 2.61 3.00
CA PRO A 56 -15.95 2.48 2.49
C PRO A 56 -16.05 1.55 1.26
N ALA A 57 -14.91 1.21 0.66
CA ALA A 57 -14.77 0.34 -0.50
C ALA A 57 -13.72 -0.75 -0.22
N ASP A 58 -13.47 -1.62 -1.21
CA ASP A 58 -12.44 -2.64 -1.10
C ASP A 58 -11.04 -2.04 -1.00
N GLU A 59 -10.23 -2.61 -0.10
CA GLU A 59 -8.79 -2.41 -0.05
C GLU A 59 -8.09 -3.77 -0.24
N LEU A 60 -7.18 -3.82 -1.22
CA LEU A 60 -6.34 -4.99 -1.48
C LEU A 60 -4.91 -4.65 -1.08
N VAL A 61 -4.28 -5.55 -0.32
CA VAL A 61 -2.92 -5.36 0.19
C VAL A 61 -2.06 -6.54 -0.18
N TYR A 62 -0.86 -6.27 -0.71
CA TYR A 62 0.18 -7.26 -0.88
C TYR A 62 1.39 -6.90 -0.04
N VAL A 63 1.83 -7.82 0.83
CA VAL A 63 3.03 -7.63 1.65
C VAL A 63 4.24 -8.02 0.83
N ALA A 64 4.99 -7.03 0.34
CA ALA A 64 6.14 -7.24 -0.54
C ALA A 64 7.41 -7.61 0.23
N ASP A 65 7.59 -7.05 1.44
CA ASP A 65 8.72 -7.33 2.32
C ASP A 65 8.33 -7.20 3.80
N GLY A 66 9.06 -7.89 4.69
CA GLY A 66 8.84 -7.85 6.14
C GLY A 66 7.54 -8.54 6.60
N GLU A 67 6.84 -7.94 7.58
CA GLU A 67 5.51 -8.40 7.99
C GLU A 67 4.52 -7.28 8.31
N LEU A 68 3.25 -7.54 7.96
CA LEU A 68 2.12 -6.74 8.38
C LEU A 68 1.43 -7.40 9.57
N LEU A 69 1.19 -6.63 10.64
CA LEU A 69 0.39 -7.01 11.78
C LEU A 69 -0.95 -6.29 11.70
N ASP A 70 -2.04 -7.04 11.64
CA ASP A 70 -3.37 -6.45 11.68
C ASP A 70 -4.39 -7.40 12.28
N ASN A 71 -5.36 -6.85 13.01
CA ASN A 71 -6.43 -7.59 13.71
C ASN A 71 -5.91 -8.80 14.54
N GLY A 72 -4.77 -8.61 15.22
CA GLY A 72 -4.14 -9.63 16.06
C GLY A 72 -3.48 -10.78 15.27
N ARG A 73 -3.34 -10.65 13.95
CA ARG A 73 -2.71 -11.64 13.08
C ARG A 73 -1.46 -11.07 12.43
N ARG A 74 -0.54 -11.96 12.08
CA ARG A 74 0.70 -11.64 11.36
C ARG A 74 0.60 -12.16 9.93
N TYR A 75 0.96 -11.32 8.99
CA TYR A 75 0.95 -11.59 7.56
C TYR A 75 2.37 -11.32 7.02
N PRO A 76 3.18 -12.37 6.80
CA PRO A 76 4.55 -12.22 6.29
C PRO A 76 4.57 -11.80 4.81
N ALA A 77 5.73 -11.40 4.32
CA ALA A 77 5.97 -11.17 2.88
C ALA A 77 5.42 -12.32 2.02
N GLY A 78 4.79 -11.96 0.90
CA GLY A 78 4.04 -12.86 0.03
C GLY A 78 2.55 -12.99 0.40
N SER A 79 2.10 -12.44 1.54
CA SER A 79 0.69 -12.44 1.88
C SER A 79 -0.11 -11.47 1.01
N PHE A 80 -1.28 -11.90 0.55
CA PHE A 80 -2.28 -11.06 -0.10
C PHE A 80 -3.52 -10.98 0.80
N LEU A 81 -3.95 -9.77 1.10
CA LEU A 81 -5.09 -9.49 1.96
C LEU A 81 -6.15 -8.76 1.16
N HIS A 82 -7.41 -9.05 1.49
CA HIS A 82 -8.57 -8.36 0.97
C HIS A 82 -9.40 -7.89 2.15
N TYR A 83 -9.46 -6.58 2.29
CA TYR A 83 -10.34 -5.89 3.23
C TYR A 83 -11.62 -5.48 2.49
N TRP A 84 -12.73 -6.06 2.93
CA TRP A 84 -14.07 -5.80 2.37
C TRP A 84 -14.57 -4.40 2.75
N PRO A 85 -15.55 -3.83 2.00
CA PRO A 85 -16.15 -2.55 2.33
C PRO A 85 -16.69 -2.53 3.75
N GLY A 86 -16.41 -1.43 4.46
CA GLY A 86 -16.72 -1.27 5.88
C GLY A 86 -15.65 -1.83 6.82
N SER A 87 -14.53 -2.35 6.32
CA SER A 87 -13.40 -2.75 7.15
C SER A 87 -12.86 -1.57 7.97
N ARG A 88 -12.51 -1.86 9.22
CA ARG A 88 -11.90 -0.91 10.14
C ARG A 88 -10.67 -1.57 10.77
N HIS A 89 -9.49 -1.00 10.54
CA HIS A 89 -8.22 -1.65 10.93
C HIS A 89 -7.11 -0.65 11.22
N GLN A 90 -6.04 -1.11 11.84
CA GLN A 90 -4.90 -0.26 12.22
C GLN A 90 -3.61 -1.06 12.05
N PRO A 91 -3.10 -1.17 10.82
CA PRO A 91 -1.95 -2.01 10.53
C PRO A 91 -0.69 -1.53 11.25
N GLY A 92 0.21 -2.46 11.57
CA GLY A 92 1.53 -2.15 12.09
C GLY A 92 2.54 -3.23 11.76
N THR A 93 3.71 -3.16 12.36
CA THR A 93 4.79 -4.12 12.14
C THR A 93 5.73 -4.20 13.35
N GLU A 94 6.36 -5.34 13.56
CA GLU A 94 7.45 -5.47 14.53
C GLU A 94 8.82 -5.32 13.86
N THR A 95 9.00 -5.90 12.67
CA THR A 95 10.30 -5.98 11.96
C THR A 95 10.46 -4.98 10.81
N GLY A 96 9.40 -4.27 10.45
CA GLY A 96 9.33 -3.44 9.24
C GLY A 96 8.44 -4.09 8.18
N ALA A 97 7.96 -3.29 7.25
CA ALA A 97 7.16 -3.80 6.12
C ALA A 97 7.24 -2.90 4.90
N ARG A 98 7.25 -3.52 3.71
CA ARG A 98 6.83 -2.86 2.48
C ARG A 98 5.52 -3.47 2.02
N ILE A 99 4.49 -2.66 1.87
CA ILE A 99 3.18 -3.10 1.38
C ILE A 99 2.78 -2.36 0.11
N MET A 100 2.13 -3.06 -0.80
CA MET A 100 1.44 -2.50 -1.95
C MET A 100 -0.05 -2.47 -1.64
N VAL A 101 -0.68 -1.33 -1.82
CA VAL A 101 -2.10 -1.11 -1.50
C VAL A 101 -2.83 -0.66 -2.76
N PHE A 102 -3.97 -1.29 -3.03
CA PHE A 102 -4.82 -1.00 -4.16
C PHE A 102 -6.25 -0.73 -3.68
N THR A 103 -6.79 0.42 -4.06
CA THR A 103 -8.17 0.81 -3.74
C THR A 103 -8.87 1.21 -5.03
N ALA A 104 -10.11 0.76 -5.23
CA ALA A 104 -10.95 1.31 -6.30
C ALA A 104 -11.25 2.79 -5.99
N ALA A 105 -11.14 3.65 -7.00
CA ALA A 105 -11.45 5.08 -6.90
C ALA A 105 -12.95 5.34 -6.78
#